data_AF-A0A210PW40-F1
#
_entry.id   AF-A0A210PW40-F1
#
_cell.length_a   1.000
_cell.length_b   1.000
_cell.length_c   1.000
_cell.angle_alpha   90.00
_cell.angle_beta   90.00
_cell.angle_gamma   90.00
#
_symmetry.space_group_name_H-M   'P 1'
#
loop_
_entity.id
_entity.type
_entity.pdbx_description
1 polymer ?
#
loop_
_entity_poly.entity_id
_entity_poly.type
_entity_poly.pdbx_seq_one_letter_code
_entity_poly.pdbx_strand_id
1 'polypeptide(L)'
;MAAVSTCYISSGCNRSPHSADWGRSGLICYSTCHAVAIYQPQERDGHAARVLCTLTGHKNKVNCVTWVRRADITGTDGDELLVSGSVDTTAIVWQGQQGQYKAIATLKGHTGPINSVAALTIPAGNTDDSPSTYVVTASADSQVKIWRSTGAAEYLLLQTLSYGTGFALDVALSLIPKTDIPMLACGCDDQKVHLYALQEDQFTKAIILQGHEDWIRALDFTTDDSG
;
A
#
# COMPACT_ATOMS: atom_id res chain seq x y z
N MET A 1 24.28 37.22 9.00
CA MET A 1 23.04 36.41 8.94
C MET A 1 23.48 34.96 9.10
N ALA A 2 23.19 34.32 10.23
CA ALA A 2 23.63 32.95 10.48
C ALA A 2 22.74 31.98 9.67
N ALA A 3 23.35 31.14 8.83
CA ALA A 3 22.64 30.09 8.11
C ALA A 3 22.54 28.86 9.02
N VAL A 4 21.32 28.41 9.28
CA VAL A 4 21.06 27.15 9.98
C VAL A 4 20.85 26.09 8.91
N SER A 5 21.64 25.01 8.95
CA SER A 5 21.48 23.85 8.07
C SER A 5 21.18 22.60 8.88
N THR A 6 20.24 21.79 8.40
CA THR A 6 19.95 20.48 8.99
C THR A 6 21.08 19.53 8.66
N CYS A 7 21.82 19.07 9.68
CA CYS A 7 22.93 18.13 9.50
C CYS A 7 22.47 16.67 9.39
N TYR A 8 21.42 16.30 10.13
CA TYR A 8 20.92 14.93 10.18
C TYR A 8 19.46 14.90 10.66
N ILE A 9 18.69 13.93 10.17
CA ILE A 9 17.33 13.64 10.60
C ILE A 9 17.29 12.16 10.99
N SER A 10 16.85 11.88 12.22
CA SER A 10 16.46 10.53 12.65
C SER A 10 15.01 10.53 13.07
N SER A 11 14.35 9.40 12.87
CA SER A 11 13.00 9.16 13.32
C SER A 11 12.82 7.67 13.59
N GLY A 12 12.03 7.34 14.62
CA GLY A 12 11.69 5.96 14.96
C GLY A 12 10.51 5.46 14.13
N CYS A 13 10.55 4.18 13.76
CA CYS A 13 9.43 3.53 13.08
C CYS A 13 8.30 3.18 14.06
N ASN A 14 7.05 3.35 13.63
CA ASN A 14 5.90 2.94 14.41
C ASN A 14 5.89 1.42 14.64
N ARG A 15 5.43 1.00 15.82
CA ARG A 15 5.22 -0.40 16.15
C ARG A 15 3.89 -0.88 15.57
N SER A 16 3.92 -1.27 14.31
CA SER A 16 2.83 -1.95 13.60
C SER A 16 3.44 -2.92 12.57
N PRO A 17 2.77 -4.01 12.19
CA PRO A 17 3.37 -5.05 11.35
C PRO A 17 3.74 -4.55 9.94
N HIS A 18 2.95 -3.64 9.39
CA HIS A 18 3.11 -3.09 8.03
C HIS A 18 3.68 -1.67 8.03
N SER A 19 4.50 -1.35 9.03
CA SER A 19 4.97 0.01 9.28
C SER A 19 6.08 0.48 8.34
N ALA A 20 6.65 -0.40 7.52
CA ALA A 20 7.69 -0.08 6.55
C ALA A 20 7.58 -0.95 5.29
N ASP A 21 7.99 -0.40 4.15
CA ASP A 21 8.05 -1.12 2.88
C ASP A 21 9.26 -0.67 2.05
N TRP A 22 9.82 -1.64 1.31
CA TRP A 22 10.98 -1.47 0.45
C TRP A 22 10.55 -1.24 -1.00
N GLY A 23 11.00 -0.14 -1.57
CA GLY A 23 10.72 0.28 -2.94
C GLY A 23 11.72 -0.31 -3.93
N ARG A 24 11.34 -0.37 -5.20
CA ARG A 24 12.18 -0.96 -6.28
C ARG A 24 13.43 -0.13 -6.57
N SER A 25 13.39 1.16 -6.27
CA SER A 25 14.54 2.08 -6.41
C SER A 25 15.55 1.99 -5.28
N GLY A 26 15.28 1.13 -4.28
CA GLY A 26 16.09 1.00 -3.07
C GLY A 26 15.69 1.99 -1.97
N LEU A 27 14.66 2.81 -2.18
CA LEU A 27 14.09 3.67 -1.14
C LEU A 27 13.22 2.87 -0.17
N ILE A 28 13.31 3.21 1.11
CA ILE A 28 12.44 2.65 2.15
C ILE A 28 11.41 3.71 2.50
N CYS A 29 10.12 3.36 2.50
CA CYS A 29 9.11 4.17 3.17
C CYS A 29 8.81 3.55 4.53
N TYR A 30 8.67 4.36 5.56
CA TYR A 30 8.27 3.87 6.88
C TYR A 30 7.42 4.90 7.62
N SER A 31 6.53 4.43 8.46
CA SER A 31 5.64 5.24 9.29
C SER A 31 6.33 5.70 10.56
N THR A 32 6.13 6.97 10.93
CA THR A 32 6.73 7.62 12.11
C THR A 32 5.72 8.58 12.75
N CYS A 33 5.21 8.23 13.94
CA CYS A 33 4.11 8.95 14.58
C CYS A 33 2.93 9.16 13.61
N HIS A 34 2.64 10.41 13.23
CA HIS A 34 1.55 10.81 12.32
C HIS A 34 2.02 11.08 10.89
N ALA A 35 3.26 10.70 10.56
CA ALA A 35 3.89 10.97 9.29
C ALA A 35 4.45 9.69 8.66
N VAL A 36 4.86 9.80 7.40
CA VAL A 36 5.64 8.79 6.69
C VAL A 36 7.01 9.40 6.39
N ALA A 37 8.08 8.65 6.55
CA ALA A 37 9.42 9.06 6.18
C ALA A 37 9.90 8.24 4.97
N ILE A 38 10.57 8.90 4.05
CA ILE A 38 11.27 8.26 2.93
C ILE A 38 12.76 8.26 3.25
N TYR A 39 13.34 7.08 3.28
CA TYR A 39 14.72 6.85 3.68
C TYR A 39 15.52 6.24 2.54
N GLN A 40 16.70 6.80 2.35
CA GLN A 40 17.68 6.28 1.41
C GLN A 40 18.77 5.54 2.19
N PRO A 41 18.79 4.19 2.14
CA PRO A 41 19.74 3.38 2.91
C PRO A 41 21.15 3.36 2.31
N GLN A 42 21.26 3.49 0.98
CA GLN A 42 22.54 3.42 0.29
C GLN A 42 23.17 4.80 0.09
N GLU A 43 24.49 4.88 0.25
CA GLU A 43 25.25 6.08 -0.10
C GLU A 43 25.09 6.39 -1.59
N ARG A 44 24.67 7.61 -1.90
CA ARG A 44 24.55 8.10 -3.27
C ARG A 44 24.94 9.56 -3.31
N ASP A 45 25.65 9.96 -4.36
CA ASP A 45 26.11 11.33 -4.57
C ASP A 45 26.90 11.89 -3.36
N GLY A 46 27.70 11.05 -2.71
CA GLY A 46 28.51 11.41 -1.54
C GLY A 46 27.72 11.66 -0.24
N HIS A 47 26.44 11.33 -0.20
CA HIS A 47 25.60 11.48 0.99
C HIS A 47 25.37 10.14 1.67
N ALA A 48 25.73 10.09 2.96
CA ALA A 48 25.40 8.97 3.85
C ALA A 48 23.89 8.71 3.93
N ALA A 49 23.53 7.52 4.42
CA ALA A 49 22.14 7.11 4.56
C ALA A 49 21.33 8.13 5.38
N ARG A 50 20.18 8.55 4.85
CA ARG A 50 19.41 9.68 5.41
C ARG A 50 17.93 9.60 5.08
N VAL A 51 17.14 10.28 5.89
CA VAL A 51 15.75 10.60 5.56
C VAL A 51 15.76 11.69 4.49
N LEU A 52 15.17 11.41 3.32
CA LEU A 52 15.04 12.35 2.21
C LEU A 52 13.93 13.36 2.46
N CYS A 53 12.78 12.87 2.92
CA CYS A 53 11.63 13.71 3.23
C CYS A 53 10.71 13.04 4.26
N THR A 54 9.87 13.87 4.89
CA THR A 54 8.83 13.44 5.82
C THR A 54 7.48 13.94 5.32
N LEU A 55 6.56 13.03 5.09
CA LEU A 55 5.24 13.25 4.53
C LEU A 55 4.26 13.43 5.68
N THR A 56 3.75 14.65 5.82
CA THR A 56 2.79 15.02 6.86
C THR A 56 1.42 15.21 6.25
N GLY A 57 0.39 14.59 6.82
CA GLY A 57 -0.98 14.72 6.34
C GLY A 57 -2.00 13.97 7.21
N HIS A 58 -1.59 12.85 7.80
CA HIS A 58 -2.42 12.13 8.77
C HIS A 58 -2.59 12.92 10.07
N LYS A 59 -3.75 12.75 10.69
CA LYS A 59 -4.13 13.40 11.96
C LYS A 59 -3.84 12.54 13.18
N ASN A 60 -3.50 11.27 12.95
CA ASN A 60 -3.21 10.31 14.01
C ASN A 60 -2.14 9.31 13.54
N LYS A 61 -1.80 8.32 14.37
CA LYS A 61 -0.74 7.35 14.13
C LYS A 61 -0.93 6.64 12.79
N VAL A 62 0.10 6.64 11.96
CA VAL A 62 0.15 5.85 10.72
C VAL A 62 0.46 4.40 11.08
N ASN A 63 -0.42 3.47 10.70
CA ASN A 63 -0.28 2.05 11.02
C ASN A 63 0.42 1.28 9.90
N CYS A 64 0.13 1.61 8.65
CA CYS A 64 0.64 0.87 7.51
C CYS A 64 1.11 1.80 6.41
N VAL A 65 2.13 1.37 5.67
CA VAL A 65 2.63 2.06 4.48
C VAL A 65 3.08 1.03 3.45
N THR A 66 2.83 1.31 2.17
CA THR A 66 3.33 0.48 1.07
C THR A 66 3.63 1.32 -0.16
N TRP A 67 4.63 0.90 -0.92
CA TRP A 67 4.84 1.36 -2.28
C TRP A 67 3.80 0.73 -3.20
N VAL A 68 3.25 1.52 -4.11
CA VAL A 68 2.35 0.97 -5.14
C VAL A 68 3.19 0.12 -6.09
N ARG A 69 2.88 -1.17 -6.18
CA ARG A 69 3.60 -2.06 -7.10
C ARG A 69 3.14 -1.78 -8.52
N ARG A 70 4.07 -1.67 -9.47
CA ARG A 70 3.78 -1.56 -10.90
C ARG A 70 4.11 -2.87 -11.58
N ALA A 71 3.16 -3.41 -12.34
CA ALA A 71 3.33 -4.68 -13.03
C ALA A 71 4.19 -4.58 -14.30
N ASP A 72 4.18 -3.42 -14.96
CA ASP A 72 4.88 -3.15 -16.22
C ASP A 72 6.36 -2.86 -16.06
N ILE A 73 6.80 -2.46 -14.86
CA ILE A 73 8.19 -2.09 -14.62
C ILE A 73 8.94 -3.29 -14.05
N THR A 74 9.98 -3.74 -14.75
CA THR A 74 10.91 -4.80 -14.30
C THR A 74 12.24 -4.23 -13.80
N GLY A 75 12.43 -2.91 -13.88
CA GLY A 75 13.64 -2.21 -13.46
C GLY A 75 13.58 -1.66 -12.02
N THR A 76 14.57 -0.82 -11.70
CA THR A 76 14.69 -0.12 -10.40
C THR A 76 13.90 1.19 -10.36
N ASP A 77 13.24 1.58 -11.44
CA ASP A 77 12.30 2.71 -11.43
C ASP A 77 10.91 2.23 -10.97
N GLY A 78 10.08 3.14 -10.45
CA GLY A 78 8.68 2.82 -10.13
C GLY A 78 8.20 3.19 -8.73
N ASP A 79 9.04 3.77 -7.89
CA ASP A 79 8.64 4.28 -6.55
C ASP A 79 7.96 5.66 -6.64
N GLU A 80 7.05 5.81 -7.61
CA GLU A 80 6.33 7.05 -7.93
C GLU A 80 5.12 7.25 -7.03
N LEU A 81 4.53 6.16 -6.55
CA LEU A 81 3.33 6.20 -5.72
C LEU A 81 3.53 5.35 -4.47
N LEU A 82 3.04 5.86 -3.35
CA LEU A 82 2.93 5.09 -2.11
C LEU A 82 1.60 5.40 -1.43
N VAL A 83 1.16 4.50 -0.57
CA VAL A 83 -0.08 4.64 0.19
C VAL A 83 0.23 4.45 1.66
N SER A 84 -0.36 5.29 2.49
CA SER A 84 -0.32 5.14 3.95
C SER A 84 -1.73 5.03 4.53
N GLY A 85 -1.90 4.17 5.53
CA GLY A 85 -3.15 4.01 6.28
C GLY A 85 -2.96 4.33 7.76
N SER A 86 -3.98 4.92 8.38
CA SER A 86 -3.86 5.55 9.70
C SER A 86 -5.02 5.21 10.64
N VAL A 87 -4.77 5.42 11.93
CA VAL A 87 -5.78 5.42 13.01
C VAL A 87 -6.82 6.53 12.81
N ASP A 88 -6.52 7.56 12.01
CA ASP A 88 -7.50 8.61 11.65
C ASP A 88 -8.59 8.17 10.65
N THR A 89 -8.68 6.87 10.36
CA THR A 89 -9.65 6.23 9.46
C THR A 89 -9.51 6.60 7.99
N THR A 90 -8.40 7.23 7.61
CA THR A 90 -8.10 7.58 6.22
C THR A 90 -6.86 6.87 5.70
N ALA A 91 -6.84 6.63 4.39
CA ALA A 91 -5.62 6.32 3.67
C ALA A 91 -5.25 7.52 2.79
N ILE A 92 -3.96 7.80 2.65
CA ILE A 92 -3.44 8.87 1.78
C ILE A 92 -2.59 8.24 0.69
N VAL A 93 -2.86 8.64 -0.54
CA VAL A 93 -2.01 8.31 -1.69
C VAL A 93 -1.05 9.47 -1.91
N TRP A 94 0.24 9.16 -1.98
CA TRP A 94 1.30 10.14 -2.20
C TRP A 94 1.97 9.87 -3.54
N GLN A 95 2.30 10.95 -4.25
CA GLN A 95 3.01 10.90 -5.51
C GLN A 95 4.37 11.59 -5.39
N GLY A 96 5.40 10.85 -5.79
CA GLY A 96 6.79 11.29 -5.89
C GLY A 96 7.12 11.82 -7.26
N GLN A 97 7.76 12.99 -7.31
CA GLN A 97 8.40 13.51 -8.51
C GLN A 97 9.76 14.09 -8.12
N GLN A 98 10.84 13.57 -8.72
CA GLN A 98 12.21 14.02 -8.45
C GLN A 98 12.59 14.00 -6.95
N GLY A 99 12.16 12.96 -6.22
CA GLY A 99 12.46 12.79 -4.79
C GLY A 99 11.60 13.62 -3.83
N GLN A 100 10.67 14.43 -4.33
CA GLN A 100 9.67 15.11 -3.52
C GLN A 100 8.32 14.42 -3.64
N TYR A 101 7.71 14.11 -2.50
CA TYR A 101 6.42 13.43 -2.44
C TYR A 101 5.34 14.37 -1.91
N LYS A 102 4.17 14.35 -2.54
CA LYS A 102 2.99 15.14 -2.15
C LYS A 102 1.77 14.25 -2.04
N ALA A 103 0.87 14.55 -1.12
CA ALA A 103 -0.43 13.90 -1.07
C ALA A 103 -1.25 14.29 -2.31
N ILE A 104 -1.73 13.30 -3.05
CA ILE A 104 -2.57 13.51 -4.24
C ILE A 104 -4.03 13.12 -3.99
N ALA A 105 -4.29 12.18 -3.07
CA ALA A 105 -5.64 11.77 -2.72
C ALA A 105 -5.74 11.37 -1.25
N THR A 106 -6.93 11.57 -0.65
CA THR A 106 -7.28 11.05 0.67
C THR A 106 -8.51 10.18 0.55
N LEU A 107 -8.33 8.88 0.77
CA LEU A 107 -9.37 7.87 0.71
C LEU A 107 -10.14 7.88 2.03
N LYS A 108 -11.40 8.32 1.97
CA LYS A 108 -12.29 8.46 3.13
C LYS A 108 -13.49 7.54 2.98
N GLY A 109 -13.82 6.81 4.03
CA GLY A 109 -15.00 5.95 4.05
C GLY A 109 -14.98 4.90 5.15
N HIS A 110 -13.82 4.61 5.73
CA HIS A 110 -13.72 3.77 6.92
C HIS A 110 -14.20 4.52 8.16
N THR A 111 -14.80 3.77 9.08
CA THR A 111 -15.25 4.24 10.39
C THR A 111 -14.33 3.78 11.52
N GLY A 112 -13.34 2.95 11.20
CA GLY A 112 -12.32 2.45 12.12
C GLY A 112 -10.88 2.69 11.61
N PRO A 113 -9.88 2.46 12.48
CA PRO A 113 -8.46 2.48 12.10
C PRO A 113 -8.15 1.58 10.91
N ILE A 114 -7.41 2.10 9.94
CA ILE A 114 -6.84 1.27 8.86
C ILE A 114 -5.62 0.55 9.42
N ASN A 115 -5.58 -0.77 9.25
CA ASN A 115 -4.55 -1.64 9.81
C ASN A 115 -3.59 -2.18 8.75
N SER A 116 -4.10 -2.45 7.54
CA SER A 116 -3.30 -2.91 6.42
C SER A 116 -3.76 -2.26 5.11
N VAL A 117 -2.81 -2.10 4.19
CA VAL A 117 -3.00 -1.50 2.89
C VAL A 117 -2.16 -2.29 1.88
N ALA A 118 -2.74 -2.55 0.71
CA ALA A 118 -2.03 -3.06 -0.45
C ALA A 118 -2.38 -2.20 -1.67
N ALA A 119 -1.42 -2.02 -2.59
CA ALA A 119 -1.66 -1.22 -3.77
C ALA A 119 -0.90 -1.74 -4.99
N LEU A 120 -1.57 -1.70 -6.14
CA LEU A 120 -1.08 -2.26 -7.40
C LEU A 120 -1.57 -1.40 -8.57
N THR A 121 -0.66 -0.98 -9.43
CA THR A 121 -0.98 -0.36 -10.71
C THR A 121 -0.89 -1.40 -11.81
N ILE A 122 -2.00 -1.54 -12.53
CA ILE A 122 -2.08 -2.31 -13.76
C ILE A 122 -1.81 -1.35 -14.92
N PRO A 123 -0.87 -1.68 -15.82
CA PRO A 123 -0.67 -0.88 -17.03
C PRO A 123 -1.95 -0.84 -17.87
N ALA A 124 -2.09 0.23 -18.62
CA ALA A 124 -3.00 0.27 -19.75
C ALA A 124 -2.77 -0.95 -20.65
N GLY A 125 -3.83 -1.68 -21.01
CA GLY A 125 -3.73 -2.69 -22.07
C GLY A 125 -3.43 -2.05 -23.44
N ASN A 126 -3.46 -2.87 -24.50
CA ASN A 126 -3.35 -2.39 -25.90
C ASN A 126 -4.58 -1.59 -26.39
N THR A 127 -5.59 -1.42 -25.56
CA THR A 127 -6.75 -0.54 -25.79
C THR A 127 -6.52 0.76 -25.04
N ASP A 128 -7.07 1.86 -25.56
CA ASP A 128 -6.95 3.30 -25.18
C ASP A 128 -7.27 3.65 -23.69
N ASP A 129 -7.20 2.68 -22.78
CA ASP A 129 -7.41 2.82 -21.35
C ASP A 129 -6.18 3.42 -20.68
N SER A 130 -6.40 4.27 -19.68
CA SER A 130 -5.31 4.77 -18.83
C SER A 130 -4.90 3.71 -17.79
N PRO A 131 -3.63 3.71 -17.33
CA PRO A 131 -3.21 2.81 -16.26
C PRO A 131 -4.10 2.98 -15.03
N SER A 132 -4.51 1.86 -14.43
CA SER A 132 -5.43 1.84 -13.30
C SER A 132 -4.70 1.39 -12.04
N THR A 133 -4.70 2.24 -11.02
CA THR A 133 -4.16 1.93 -9.69
C THR A 133 -5.28 1.47 -8.78
N TYR A 134 -5.13 0.26 -8.26
CA TYR A 134 -5.98 -0.31 -7.22
C TYR A 134 -5.32 -0.11 -5.87
N VAL A 135 -6.09 0.38 -4.92
CA VAL A 135 -5.69 0.49 -3.51
C VAL A 135 -6.71 -0.30 -2.70
N VAL A 136 -6.23 -1.18 -1.83
CA VAL A 136 -7.08 -1.95 -0.91
C VAL A 136 -6.72 -1.55 0.51
N THR A 137 -7.74 -1.22 1.30
CA THR A 137 -7.62 -0.80 2.70
C THR A 137 -8.40 -1.75 3.59
N ALA A 138 -7.74 -2.35 4.58
CA ALA A 138 -8.35 -3.20 5.60
C ALA A 138 -8.42 -2.46 6.93
N SER A 139 -9.59 -2.46 7.57
CA SER A 139 -9.88 -1.64 8.73
C SER A 139 -10.48 -2.44 9.89
N ALA A 140 -10.31 -1.92 11.10
CA ALA A 140 -10.96 -2.42 12.31
C ALA A 140 -12.49 -2.18 12.34
N ASP A 141 -13.07 -1.60 11.29
CA ASP A 141 -14.53 -1.54 11.09
C ASP A 141 -15.12 -2.79 10.43
N SER A 142 -14.34 -3.87 10.35
CA SER A 142 -14.74 -5.14 9.72
C SER A 142 -14.99 -5.04 8.21
N GLN A 143 -14.44 -4.00 7.56
CA GLN A 143 -14.53 -3.82 6.12
C GLN A 143 -13.16 -3.79 5.46
N VAL A 144 -13.09 -4.37 4.27
CA VAL A 144 -12.04 -4.13 3.28
C VAL A 144 -12.64 -3.28 2.16
N LYS A 145 -12.04 -2.13 1.88
CA LYS A 145 -12.47 -1.24 0.79
C LYS A 145 -11.47 -1.29 -0.34
N ILE A 146 -12.01 -1.31 -1.55
CA ILE A 146 -11.25 -1.40 -2.79
C ILE A 146 -11.49 -0.10 -3.54
N TRP A 147 -10.41 0.61 -3.83
CA TRP A 147 -10.41 1.90 -4.49
C TRP A 147 -9.72 1.76 -5.84
N ARG A 148 -10.25 2.42 -6.87
CA ARG A 148 -9.68 2.46 -8.22
C ARG A 148 -9.40 3.91 -8.60
N SER A 149 -8.24 4.17 -9.20
CA SER A 149 -7.92 5.49 -9.75
C SER A 149 -8.77 5.78 -10.99
N THR A 150 -9.38 6.96 -11.05
CA THR A 150 -10.09 7.46 -12.26
C THR A 150 -9.34 8.55 -13.00
N GLY A 151 -8.19 8.95 -12.49
CA GLY A 151 -7.30 9.93 -13.09
C GLY A 151 -6.01 10.04 -12.27
N ALA A 152 -5.22 11.07 -12.53
CA ALA A 152 -3.91 11.22 -11.89
C ALA A 152 -3.97 11.41 -10.35
N ALA A 153 -5.07 11.93 -9.81
CA ALA A 153 -5.21 12.27 -8.40
C ALA A 153 -6.60 11.94 -7.82
N GLU A 154 -7.42 11.19 -8.55
CA GLU A 154 -8.78 10.86 -8.14
C GLU A 154 -8.96 9.36 -7.98
N TYR A 155 -9.64 8.97 -6.90
CA TYR A 155 -9.90 7.58 -6.56
C TYR A 155 -11.38 7.42 -6.18
N LEU A 156 -12.02 6.42 -6.76
CA LEU A 156 -13.39 6.03 -6.44
C LEU A 156 -13.40 4.75 -5.62
N LEU A 157 -14.35 4.66 -4.70
CA LEU A 157 -14.66 3.41 -3.99
C LEU A 157 -15.35 2.47 -4.98
N LEU A 158 -14.64 1.42 -5.41
CA LEU A 158 -15.15 0.42 -6.34
C LEU A 158 -16.03 -0.61 -5.61
N GLN A 159 -15.54 -1.11 -4.48
CA GLN A 159 -16.20 -2.19 -3.75
C GLN A 159 -15.91 -2.11 -2.26
N THR A 160 -16.87 -2.59 -1.45
CA THR A 160 -16.68 -2.85 -0.01
C THR A 160 -16.95 -4.32 0.26
N LEU A 161 -15.96 -5.02 0.81
CA LEU A 161 -16.08 -6.38 1.31
C LEU A 161 -16.32 -6.32 2.82
N SER A 162 -17.48 -6.79 3.27
CA SER A 162 -17.84 -6.80 4.69
C SER A 162 -17.63 -8.17 5.30
N TYR A 163 -16.90 -8.23 6.42
CA TYR A 163 -16.64 -9.46 7.18
C TYR A 163 -17.57 -9.64 8.39
N GLY A 164 -18.60 -8.80 8.50
CA GLY A 164 -19.59 -8.88 9.59
C GLY A 164 -18.94 -8.59 10.94
N THR A 165 -18.80 -9.62 11.77
CA THR A 165 -18.13 -9.54 13.07
C THR A 165 -16.63 -9.87 13.01
N GLY A 166 -16.14 -10.39 11.88
CA GLY A 166 -14.73 -10.73 11.69
C GLY A 166 -13.90 -9.57 11.15
N PHE A 167 -12.59 -9.78 11.08
CA PHE A 167 -11.62 -8.77 10.63
C PHE A 167 -10.70 -9.35 9.56
N ALA A 168 -10.47 -8.57 8.51
CA ALA A 168 -9.28 -8.75 7.67
C ALA A 168 -8.11 -8.06 8.38
N LEU A 169 -7.17 -8.85 8.88
CA LEU A 169 -5.99 -8.38 9.59
C LEU A 169 -4.87 -7.99 8.64
N ASP A 170 -4.79 -8.66 7.48
CA ASP A 170 -3.87 -8.29 6.43
C ASP A 170 -4.48 -8.44 5.03
N VAL A 171 -3.97 -7.64 4.08
CA VAL A 171 -4.33 -7.68 2.68
C VAL A 171 -3.08 -7.65 1.80
N ALA A 172 -3.07 -8.47 0.76
CA ALA A 172 -2.03 -8.48 -0.26
C ALA A 172 -2.66 -8.44 -1.66
N LEU A 173 -2.04 -7.72 -2.58
CA LEU A 173 -2.46 -7.60 -3.97
C LEU A 173 -1.33 -8.03 -4.88
N SER A 174 -1.64 -8.86 -5.87
CA SER A 174 -0.69 -9.23 -6.93
C SER A 174 -1.44 -9.48 -8.23
N LEU A 175 -0.72 -9.55 -9.35
CA LEU A 175 -1.27 -10.05 -10.60
C LEU A 175 -1.12 -11.56 -10.68
N ILE A 176 -2.14 -12.21 -11.21
CA ILE A 176 -2.04 -13.61 -11.62
C ILE A 176 -1.08 -13.66 -12.82
N PRO A 177 0.00 -14.47 -12.76
CA PRO A 177 0.93 -14.60 -13.86
C PRO A 177 0.22 -14.95 -15.17
N LYS A 178 0.66 -14.36 -16.28
CA LYS A 178 0.17 -14.61 -17.65
C LYS A 178 -1.25 -14.13 -17.96
N THR A 179 -2.03 -13.62 -16.99
CA THR A 179 -3.41 -13.14 -17.24
C THR A 179 -3.61 -11.66 -16.93
N ASP A 180 -2.65 -11.01 -16.25
CA ASP A 180 -2.74 -9.62 -15.78
C ASP A 180 -4.00 -9.31 -14.96
N ILE A 181 -4.63 -10.35 -14.39
CA ILE A 181 -5.80 -10.22 -13.52
C ILE A 181 -5.32 -9.98 -12.09
N PRO A 182 -5.76 -8.88 -11.42
CA PRO A 182 -5.51 -8.68 -9.99
C PRO A 182 -6.14 -9.77 -9.14
N MET A 183 -5.34 -10.27 -8.22
CA MET A 183 -5.75 -11.16 -7.14
C MET A 183 -5.50 -10.48 -5.80
N LEU A 184 -6.53 -10.46 -4.97
CA LEU A 184 -6.52 -9.97 -3.60
C LEU A 184 -6.55 -11.16 -2.65
N ALA A 185 -5.60 -11.21 -1.72
CA ALA A 185 -5.67 -12.09 -0.55
C ALA A 185 -6.07 -11.29 0.69
N CYS A 186 -6.99 -11.82 1.47
CA CYS A 186 -7.36 -11.30 2.77
C CYS A 186 -7.08 -12.34 3.86
N GLY A 187 -6.21 -12.00 4.80
CA GLY A 187 -5.88 -12.81 5.96
C GLY A 187 -6.81 -12.43 7.10
N CYS A 188 -7.63 -13.38 7.55
CA CYS A 188 -8.71 -13.10 8.48
C CYS A 188 -8.48 -13.70 9.88
N ASP A 189 -9.28 -13.22 10.83
CA ASP A 189 -9.37 -13.75 12.19
C ASP A 189 -10.12 -15.10 12.28
N ASP A 190 -10.81 -15.50 11.20
CA ASP A 190 -11.46 -16.80 11.04
C ASP A 190 -10.49 -17.94 10.65
N GLN A 191 -9.18 -17.68 10.73
CA GLN A 191 -8.08 -18.61 10.43
C GLN A 191 -8.02 -19.02 8.95
N LYS A 192 -8.69 -18.27 8.05
CA LYS A 192 -8.74 -18.57 6.62
C LYS A 192 -8.17 -17.42 5.81
N VAL A 193 -7.57 -17.78 4.68
CA VAL A 193 -7.20 -16.80 3.65
C VAL A 193 -8.32 -16.79 2.61
N HIS A 194 -8.96 -15.64 2.43
CA HIS A 194 -9.97 -15.46 1.38
C HIS A 194 -9.27 -14.86 0.16
N LEU A 195 -9.29 -15.59 -0.96
CA LEU A 195 -8.76 -15.12 -2.24
C LEU A 195 -9.89 -14.60 -3.13
N TYR A 196 -9.65 -13.43 -3.72
CA TYR A 196 -10.56 -12.78 -4.65
C TYR A 196 -9.84 -12.47 -5.95
N ALA A 197 -10.50 -12.64 -7.08
CA ALA A 197 -9.98 -12.26 -8.39
C ALA A 197 -10.84 -11.14 -8.97
N LEU A 198 -10.23 -10.18 -9.66
CA LEU A 198 -10.96 -9.13 -10.36
C LEU A 198 -11.64 -9.71 -11.61
N GLN A 199 -12.95 -9.62 -11.68
CA GLN A 199 -13.78 -10.02 -12.82
C GLN A 199 -14.84 -8.94 -13.05
N GLU A 200 -14.95 -8.43 -14.28
CA GLU A 200 -15.96 -7.41 -14.63
C GLU A 200 -15.98 -6.19 -13.67
N ASP A 201 -14.79 -5.71 -13.30
CA ASP A 201 -14.57 -4.59 -12.37
C ASP A 201 -15.07 -4.84 -10.92
N GLN A 202 -15.23 -6.10 -10.53
CA GLN A 202 -15.52 -6.50 -9.15
C GLN A 202 -14.59 -7.63 -8.70
N PHE A 203 -14.13 -7.55 -7.45
CA PHE A 203 -13.40 -8.65 -6.83
C PHE A 203 -14.39 -9.72 -6.36
N THR A 204 -14.41 -10.84 -7.09
CA THR A 204 -15.24 -12.00 -6.79
C THR A 204 -14.42 -13.02 -6.01
N LYS A 205 -15.04 -13.66 -5.01
CA LYS A 205 -14.35 -14.66 -4.19
C LYS A 205 -14.04 -15.89 -5.05
N ALA A 206 -12.75 -16.19 -5.22
CA ALA A 206 -12.29 -17.32 -6.01
C ALA A 206 -12.19 -18.59 -5.16
N ILE A 207 -11.43 -18.54 -4.06
CA ILE A 207 -11.21 -19.69 -3.18
C ILE A 207 -10.93 -19.26 -1.75
N ILE A 208 -11.14 -20.19 -0.81
CA ILE A 208 -10.79 -20.02 0.59
C ILE A 208 -9.71 -21.05 0.93
N LEU A 209 -8.54 -20.59 1.34
CA LEU A 209 -7.46 -21.46 1.80
C LEU A 209 -7.64 -21.72 3.29
N GLN A 210 -7.61 -23.01 3.66
CA GLN A 210 -7.76 -23.48 5.03
C GLN A 210 -6.47 -24.17 5.47
N GLY A 211 -6.14 -24.08 6.76
CA GLY A 211 -4.98 -24.76 7.33
C GLY A 211 -4.35 -24.05 8.52
N HIS A 212 -4.54 -22.73 8.65
CA HIS A 212 -4.14 -22.01 9.86
C HIS A 212 -5.07 -22.37 11.02
N GLU A 213 -4.52 -22.39 12.22
CA GLU A 213 -5.24 -22.68 13.48
C GLU A 213 -5.42 -21.43 14.36
N ASP A 214 -4.92 -20.28 13.89
CA ASP A 214 -4.99 -18.99 14.56
C ASP A 214 -5.05 -17.84 13.54
N TRP A 215 -5.19 -16.61 14.03
CA TRP A 215 -5.30 -15.39 13.25
C TRP A 215 -4.15 -15.18 12.29
N ILE A 216 -4.48 -14.84 11.05
CA ILE A 216 -3.51 -14.59 9.99
C ILE A 216 -3.00 -13.15 10.10
N ARG A 217 -1.75 -12.98 10.52
CA ARG A 217 -1.17 -11.66 10.83
C ARG A 217 -0.46 -10.98 9.68
N ALA A 218 -0.02 -11.76 8.69
CA ALA A 218 0.71 -11.27 7.54
C ALA A 218 0.49 -12.19 6.33
N LEU A 219 0.44 -11.61 5.14
CA LEU A 219 0.37 -12.29 3.85
C LEU A 219 1.27 -11.59 2.84
N ASP A 220 1.86 -12.37 1.95
CA ASP A 220 2.57 -11.83 0.78
C ASP A 220 2.39 -12.76 -0.41
N PHE A 221 2.50 -12.19 -1.61
CA PHE A 221 2.52 -12.94 -2.85
C PHE A 221 3.94 -13.03 -3.39
N THR A 222 4.29 -14.21 -3.89
CA THR A 222 5.50 -14.41 -4.68
C THR A 222 5.14 -15.13 -5.96
N THR A 223 5.89 -14.86 -7.01
CA THR A 223 5.83 -15.63 -8.26
C THR A 223 6.92 -16.68 -8.18
N ASP A 224 6.57 -17.95 -8.35
CA ASP A 224 7.57 -18.96 -8.58
C ASP A 224 7.93 -18.99 -10.07
N ASP A 225 9.22 -19.11 -10.38
CA ASP A 225 9.68 -19.25 -11.76
C ASP A 225 9.34 -20.65 -12.34
N SER A 226 8.70 -21.51 -11.55
CA SER A 226 8.48 -22.94 -11.83
C SER A 226 7.13 -23.32 -12.47
N GLY A 227 6.19 -22.39 -12.64
CA GLY A 227 5.12 -22.52 -13.66
C GLY A 227 3.69 -22.52 -13.15
#